data_AF-A0A7C1YLU0-F1
#
_entry.id   AF-A0A7C1YLU0-F1
#
_cell.length_a   1.000
_cell.length_b   1.000
_cell.length_c   1.000
_cell.angle_alpha   90.00
_cell.angle_beta   90.00
_cell.angle_gamma   90.00
#
_symmetry.space_group_name_H-M   'P 1'
#
loop_
_entity.id
_entity.type
_entity.pdbx_description
1 polymer ?
#
loop_
_entity_poly.entity_id
_entity_poly.type
_entity_poly.pdbx_seq_one_letter_code
_entity_poly.pdbx_strand_id
1 'polypeptide(L)'
;MSDSLFNRLGGEAAVDAAVDIFYRKVLADDRINAFFADVDMDKQAAKQKAFLTMAFGGPNSYTGEDMRKGHAHLVARGLNDSHFDAVVENLGSTLKELGISDELIGEVAAIAETTRNDVLGR
;
A
#
# COMPACT_ATOMS: atom_id res chain seq x y z
N MET A 1 -12.82 -7.49 -22.22
CA MET A 1 -12.58 -6.90 -20.89
C MET A 1 -11.74 -7.89 -20.12
N SER A 2 -10.42 -7.70 -20.06
CA SER A 2 -9.60 -8.51 -19.16
C SER A 2 -10.04 -8.18 -17.74
N ASP A 3 -10.39 -9.18 -16.95
CA ASP A 3 -10.84 -8.99 -15.58
C ASP A 3 -9.69 -8.34 -14.78
N SER A 4 -9.86 -7.07 -14.38
CA SER A 4 -8.79 -6.35 -13.67
C SER A 4 -8.46 -7.09 -12.37
N LEU A 5 -7.22 -6.95 -11.90
CA LEU A 5 -6.81 -7.50 -10.61
C LEU A 5 -7.78 -7.07 -9.49
N PHE A 6 -8.32 -5.85 -9.56
CA PHE A 6 -9.35 -5.29 -8.68
C PHE A 6 -10.63 -6.15 -8.64
N ASN A 7 -11.14 -6.55 -9.80
CA ASN A 7 -12.31 -7.43 -9.85
C ASN A 7 -11.98 -8.83 -9.32
N ARG A 8 -10.81 -9.38 -9.69
CA ARG A 8 -10.32 -10.69 -9.23
C ARG A 8 -10.12 -10.74 -7.72
N LEU A 9 -9.81 -9.60 -7.09
CA LEU A 9 -9.64 -9.44 -5.65
C LEU A 9 -10.95 -9.23 -4.87
N GLY A 10 -12.10 -9.11 -5.55
CA GLY A 10 -13.41 -8.92 -4.90
C GLY A 10 -13.95 -7.48 -4.92
N GLY A 11 -13.33 -6.60 -5.71
CA GLY A 11 -13.78 -5.23 -5.93
C GLY A 11 -13.71 -4.34 -4.69
N GLU A 12 -14.53 -3.28 -4.66
CA GLU A 12 -14.43 -2.21 -3.67
C GLU A 12 -14.53 -2.71 -2.22
N ALA A 13 -15.44 -3.64 -1.94
CA ALA A 13 -15.63 -4.17 -0.59
C ALA A 13 -14.38 -4.91 -0.06
N ALA A 14 -13.67 -5.63 -0.92
CA ALA A 14 -12.43 -6.30 -0.55
C ALA A 14 -11.29 -5.29 -0.32
N VAL A 15 -11.24 -4.22 -1.12
CA VAL A 15 -10.29 -3.12 -0.90
C VAL A 15 -10.54 -2.44 0.44
N ASP A 16 -11.80 -2.18 0.79
CA ASP A 16 -12.16 -1.54 2.06
C ASP A 16 -11.71 -2.37 3.26
N ALA A 17 -12.03 -3.67 3.25
CA ALA A 17 -11.57 -4.57 4.30
C ALA A 17 -10.04 -4.65 4.37
N ALA A 18 -9.36 -4.65 3.22
CA ALA A 18 -7.90 -4.68 3.15
C ALA A 18 -7.27 -3.43 3.76
N VAL A 19 -7.80 -2.24 3.51
CA VAL A 19 -7.26 -0.98 4.07
C VAL A 19 -7.29 -1.00 5.60
N ASP A 20 -8.42 -1.40 6.19
CA ASP A 20 -8.60 -1.41 7.64
C ASP A 20 -7.70 -2.43 8.34
N ILE A 21 -7.56 -3.62 7.77
CA ILE A 21 -6.64 -4.65 8.30
C ILE A 21 -5.19 -4.21 8.14
N PHE A 22 -4.84 -3.68 6.97
CA PHE A 22 -3.49 -3.25 6.64
C PHE A 22 -2.98 -2.20 7.62
N TYR A 23 -3.77 -1.16 7.92
CA TYR A 23 -3.32 -0.12 8.85
C TYR A 23 -3.24 -0.59 10.30
N ARG A 24 -4.10 -1.52 10.72
CA ARG A 24 -3.92 -2.15 12.03
C ARG A 24 -2.57 -2.87 12.14
N LYS A 25 -2.13 -3.54 11.08
CA LYS A 25 -0.80 -4.18 11.03
C LYS A 25 0.33 -3.15 11.00
N VAL A 26 0.23 -2.13 10.15
CA VAL A 26 1.23 -1.05 10.06
C VAL A 26 1.43 -0.33 11.40
N LEU A 27 0.35 -0.01 12.10
CA LEU A 27 0.41 0.67 13.40
C LEU A 27 0.95 -0.25 14.52
N ALA A 28 0.83 -1.57 14.35
CA ALA A 28 1.39 -2.57 15.26
C ALA A 28 2.84 -2.98 14.92
N ASP A 29 3.38 -2.55 13.78
CA ASP A 29 4.72 -2.90 13.32
C ASP A 29 5.75 -1.87 13.80
N ASP A 30 6.55 -2.25 14.80
CA ASP A 30 7.57 -1.40 15.43
C ASP A 30 8.64 -0.88 14.45
N ARG A 31 8.79 -1.51 13.28
CA ARG A 31 9.71 -1.04 12.24
C ARG A 31 9.23 0.25 11.59
N ILE A 32 7.91 0.46 11.51
CA ILE A 32 7.31 1.52 10.68
C ILE A 32 6.28 2.40 11.39
N ASN A 33 5.74 1.98 12.54
CA ASN A 33 4.67 2.69 13.24
C ASN A 33 5.03 4.16 13.57
N ALA A 34 6.30 4.45 13.85
CA ALA A 34 6.79 5.79 14.19
C ALA A 34 6.68 6.80 13.01
N PHE A 35 6.59 6.33 11.76
CA PHE A 35 6.32 7.20 10.62
C PHE A 35 4.85 7.67 10.58
N PHE A 36 3.96 6.99 11.30
CA PHE A 36 2.51 7.25 11.31
C PHE A 36 2.01 7.92 12.60
N ALA A 37 2.88 8.18 13.59
CA ALA A 37 2.48 8.67 14.92
C ALA A 37 1.66 9.98 14.90
N ASP A 38 1.95 10.89 13.97
CA ASP A 38 1.28 12.20 13.83
C ASP A 38 0.34 12.25 12.60
N VAL A 39 -0.02 11.09 12.04
CA VAL A 39 -0.85 10.99 10.84
C VAL A 39 -2.31 10.85 11.22
N ASP A 40 -3.16 11.66 10.59
CA ASP A 40 -4.61 11.48 10.61
C ASP A 40 -4.97 10.18 9.86
N MET A 41 -5.19 9.11 10.64
CA MET A 41 -5.38 7.77 10.08
C MET A 41 -6.67 7.61 9.29
N ASP A 42 -7.70 8.42 9.58
CA ASP A 42 -8.94 8.41 8.80
C ASP A 42 -8.70 8.97 7.40
N LYS A 43 -7.98 10.11 7.30
CA LYS A 43 -7.56 10.65 6.00
C LYS A 43 -6.58 9.72 5.28
N GLN A 44 -5.71 9.06 6.04
CA GLN A 44 -4.73 8.15 5.49
C GLN A 44 -5.37 6.89 4.91
N ALA A 45 -6.35 6.31 5.58
CA ALA A 45 -7.15 5.19 5.08
C ALA A 45 -7.80 5.52 3.73
N ALA A 46 -8.41 6.70 3.59
CA ALA A 46 -9.01 7.15 2.33
C ALA A 46 -7.99 7.25 1.17
N LYS A 47 -6.80 7.80 1.45
CA LYS A 47 -5.71 7.86 0.45
C LYS A 47 -5.19 6.48 0.08
N GLN A 48 -5.08 5.58 1.05
CA GLN A 48 -4.63 4.22 0.83
C GLN A 48 -5.64 3.39 0.06
N LYS A 49 -6.95 3.61 0.26
CA LYS A 49 -8.00 3.00 -0.58
C LYS A 49 -7.79 3.37 -2.04
N ALA A 50 -7.52 4.65 -2.33
CA ALA A 50 -7.22 5.10 -3.70
C ALA A 50 -5.92 4.47 -4.24
N PHE A 51 -4.88 4.36 -3.41
CA PHE A 51 -3.64 3.69 -3.78
C PHE A 51 -3.83 2.20 -4.06
N LEU A 52 -4.52 1.45 -3.19
CA LEU A 52 -4.77 0.02 -3.38
C LEU A 52 -5.68 -0.23 -4.57
N THR A 53 -6.69 0.62 -4.79
CA THR A 53 -7.50 0.57 -6.03
C THR A 53 -6.61 0.69 -7.27
N MET A 54 -5.60 1.57 -7.24
CA MET A 54 -4.59 1.66 -8.31
C MET A 54 -3.69 0.44 -8.39
N ALA A 55 -3.13 0.01 -7.26
CA ALA A 55 -2.22 -1.13 -7.18
C ALA A 55 -2.90 -2.43 -7.62
N PHE A 56 -4.24 -2.48 -7.53
CA PHE A 56 -5.06 -3.58 -8.02
C PHE A 56 -5.50 -3.38 -9.48
N GLY A 57 -4.93 -2.44 -10.23
CA GLY A 57 -5.26 -2.23 -11.64
C GLY A 57 -6.67 -1.65 -11.87
N GLY A 58 -7.23 -0.99 -10.86
CA GLY A 58 -8.40 -0.12 -11.02
C GLY A 58 -8.04 1.20 -11.72
N PRO A 59 -9.04 1.97 -12.19
CA PRO A 59 -8.81 3.25 -12.83
C PRO A 59 -8.16 4.23 -11.83
N ASN A 60 -6.93 4.67 -12.11
CA ASN A 60 -6.27 5.74 -11.37
C ASN A 60 -5.38 6.60 -12.28
N SER A 61 -5.27 7.87 -11.93
CA SER A 61 -4.42 8.89 -12.53
C SER A 61 -3.14 9.06 -11.73
N TYR A 62 -2.40 7.97 -11.48
CA TYR A 62 -1.15 8.04 -10.73
C TYR A 62 -0.04 8.68 -11.57
N THR A 63 0.54 9.78 -11.07
CA THR A 63 1.80 10.34 -11.54
C THR A 63 2.76 10.28 -10.35
N GLY A 64 3.83 9.47 -10.42
CA GLY A 64 4.71 9.20 -9.27
C GLY A 64 5.37 10.39 -8.58
N GLU A 65 5.24 11.58 -9.17
CA GLU A 65 5.50 12.86 -8.54
C GLU A 65 4.80 13.03 -7.17
N ASP A 66 3.55 12.58 -7.03
CA ASP A 66 2.82 12.69 -5.76
C ASP A 66 3.40 11.78 -4.68
N MET A 67 3.87 10.58 -5.03
CA MET A 67 4.54 9.68 -4.08
C MET A 67 5.89 10.24 -3.65
N ARG A 68 6.66 10.77 -4.60
CA ARG A 68 7.96 11.39 -4.30
C ARG A 68 7.82 12.59 -3.38
N LYS A 69 6.89 13.51 -3.68
CA LYS A 69 6.62 14.66 -2.81
C LYS A 69 6.05 14.25 -1.46
N GLY A 70 5.13 13.29 -1.45
CA GLY A 70 4.48 12.81 -0.24
C GLY A 70 5.44 12.18 0.76
N HIS A 71 6.47 11.46 0.29
CA HIS A 71 7.39 10.71 1.15
C HIS A 71 8.73 11.41 1.41
N ALA A 72 9.06 12.49 0.68
CA ALA A 72 10.34 13.20 0.82
C ALA A 72 10.70 13.58 2.27
N HIS A 73 9.72 14.04 3.05
CA HIS A 73 9.93 14.40 4.46
C HIS A 73 10.17 13.17 5.36
N LEU A 74 9.67 11.99 4.99
CA LEU A 74 9.93 10.73 5.70
C LEU A 74 11.30 10.17 5.34
N VAL A 75 11.73 10.31 4.07
CA VAL A 75 13.10 10.00 3.63
C VAL A 75 14.11 10.84 4.40
N ALA A 76 13.85 12.13 4.60
CA ALA A 76 14.68 13.00 5.44
C ALA A 76 14.73 12.56 6.92
N ARG A 77 13.77 11.74 7.38
CA ARG A 77 13.71 11.13 8.72
C ARG A 77 14.28 9.71 8.78
N GLY A 78 14.80 9.17 7.67
CA GLY A 78 15.41 7.84 7.62
C GLY A 78 14.54 6.73 7.02
N LEU A 79 13.43 7.07 6.33
CA LEU A 79 12.72 6.09 5.50
C LEU A 79 13.68 5.46 4.49
N ASN A 80 13.66 4.13 4.36
CA ASN A 80 14.62 3.36 3.57
C ASN A 80 13.98 2.04 3.10
N ASP A 81 14.74 1.22 2.37
CA ASP A 81 14.25 -0.03 1.77
C ASP A 81 13.63 -0.99 2.80
N SER A 82 14.17 -1.13 4.01
CA SER A 82 13.61 -2.07 5.00
C SER A 82 12.22 -1.65 5.49
N HIS A 83 11.96 -0.35 5.55
CA HIS A 83 10.64 0.19 5.90
C HIS A 83 9.64 -0.01 4.76
N PHE A 84 10.09 0.11 3.51
CA PHE A 84 9.27 -0.20 2.35
C PHE A 84 8.92 -1.68 2.31
N ASP A 85 9.90 -2.56 2.55
CA ASP A 85 9.68 -4.01 2.61
C ASP A 85 8.66 -4.36 3.70
N ALA A 86 8.77 -3.76 4.89
CA ALA A 86 7.80 -3.95 5.97
C ALA A 86 6.37 -3.56 5.56
N VAL A 87 6.19 -2.48 4.79
CA VAL A 87 4.88 -2.09 4.24
C VAL A 87 4.35 -3.14 3.27
N VAL A 88 5.18 -3.64 2.35
CA VAL A 88 4.78 -4.68 1.37
C VAL A 88 4.44 -6.00 2.07
N GLU A 89 5.22 -6.40 3.09
CA GLU A 89 4.97 -7.59 3.91
C GLU A 89 3.62 -7.49 4.63
N ASN A 90 3.33 -6.35 5.26
CA ASN A 90 2.05 -6.11 5.95
C ASN A 90 0.87 -6.14 4.97
N LEU A 91 1.04 -5.62 3.76
CA LEU A 91 0.03 -5.71 2.70
C LEU A 91 -0.19 -7.17 2.27
N GLY A 92 0.87 -7.93 2.01
CA GLY A 92 0.79 -9.34 1.65
C GLY A 92 0.12 -10.19 2.73
N SER A 93 0.47 -9.98 4.00
CA SER A 93 -0.18 -10.63 5.14
C SER A 93 -1.66 -10.30 5.24
N THR A 94 -2.04 -9.05 4.97
CA THR A 94 -3.45 -8.61 4.96
C THR A 94 -4.26 -9.31 3.89
N LEU A 95 -3.75 -9.35 2.66
CA LEU A 95 -4.42 -10.03 1.55
C LEU A 95 -4.55 -11.53 1.79
N LYS A 96 -3.52 -12.15 2.40
CA LYS A 96 -3.56 -13.55 2.79
C LYS A 96 -4.63 -13.84 3.83
N GLU A 97 -4.81 -12.96 4.82
CA GLU A 97 -5.88 -13.05 5.83
C GLU A 97 -7.28 -12.94 5.21
N LEU A 98 -7.41 -12.17 4.13
CA LEU A 98 -8.64 -12.06 3.33
C LEU A 98 -8.87 -13.23 2.37
N GLY A 99 -8.00 -14.24 2.37
CA GLY A 99 -8.14 -15.43 1.53
C GLY A 99 -7.73 -15.23 0.07
N ILE A 100 -7.01 -14.15 -0.23
CA ILE A 100 -6.45 -13.92 -1.56
C ILE A 100 -5.31 -14.92 -1.81
N SER A 101 -5.23 -15.46 -3.03
CA SER A 101 -4.21 -16.44 -3.40
C SER A 101 -2.79 -15.84 -3.41
N ASP A 102 -1.78 -16.66 -3.11
CA ASP A 102 -0.38 -16.23 -3.14
C ASP A 102 0.05 -15.72 -4.54
N GLU A 103 -0.57 -16.22 -5.61
CA GLU A 103 -0.38 -15.74 -6.99
C GLU A 103 -0.81 -14.26 -7.14
N LEU A 104 -2.03 -13.92 -6.70
CA LEU A 104 -2.55 -12.56 -6.76
C LEU A 104 -1.78 -11.63 -5.82
N ILE A 105 -1.36 -12.12 -4.66
CA ILE A 105 -0.51 -11.37 -3.73
C ILE A 105 0.84 -11.04 -4.40
N GLY A 106 1.41 -11.97 -5.17
CA GLY A 106 2.61 -11.73 -5.96
C GLY A 106 2.42 -10.63 -7.02
N GLU A 107 1.28 -10.62 -7.73
CA GLU A 107 0.94 -9.56 -8.68
C GLU A 107 0.86 -8.18 -7.97
N VAL A 108 0.19 -8.11 -6.81
CA VAL A 108 0.10 -6.88 -6.01
C VAL A 108 1.47 -6.40 -5.55
N ALA A 109 2.30 -7.30 -5.03
CA ALA A 109 3.65 -6.96 -4.56
C ALA A 109 4.51 -6.41 -5.70
N ALA A 110 4.43 -7.02 -6.89
CA ALA A 110 5.13 -6.54 -8.07
C ALA A 110 4.70 -5.13 -8.49
N ILE A 111 3.41 -4.81 -8.38
CA ILE A 111 2.90 -3.46 -8.67
C ILE A 111 3.37 -2.47 -7.60
N ALA A 112 3.27 -2.81 -6.32
CA ALA A 112 3.77 -1.96 -5.23
C ALA A 112 5.26 -1.63 -5.43
N GLU A 113 6.06 -2.62 -5.82
CA GLU A 113 7.50 -2.47 -6.07
C GLU A 113 7.83 -1.40 -7.12
N THR A 114 6.97 -1.19 -8.12
CA THR A 114 7.17 -0.12 -9.13
C THR A 114 7.20 1.29 -8.53
N THR A 115 6.63 1.47 -7.33
CA THR A 115 6.56 2.75 -6.63
C THR A 115 7.75 3.02 -5.71
N ARG A 116 8.61 2.01 -5.48
CA ARG A 116 9.71 2.08 -4.50
C ARG A 116 10.63 3.27 -4.74
N ASN A 117 11.00 3.51 -5.99
CA ASN A 117 11.93 4.61 -6.32
C ASN A 117 11.32 5.97 -6.01
N ASP A 118 10.04 6.16 -6.32
CA ASP A 118 9.35 7.41 -6.00
C ASP A 118 9.21 7.60 -4.49
N VAL A 119 8.79 6.56 -3.75
CA VAL A 119 8.66 6.58 -2.29
C VAL A 119 9.99 6.89 -1.58
N LEU A 120 11.09 6.30 -2.07
CA LEU A 120 12.43 6.47 -1.49
C LEU A 120 13.18 7.68 -2.05
N GLY A 121 12.58 8.44 -2.98
CA GLY A 121 13.17 9.66 -3.52
C GLY A 121 14.40 9.45 -4.40
N ARG A 122 14.46 8.33 -5.15
CA ARG A 122 15.54 8.00 -6.09
C ARG A 122 15.06 7.96 -7.54
#